data_AF-A0A371FXL6-F1
#
_entry.id   AF-A0A371FXL6-F1
#
_cell.length_a   1.000
_cell.length_b   1.000
_cell.length_c   1.000
_cell.angle_alpha   90.00
_cell.angle_beta   90.00
_cell.angle_gamma   90.00
#
_symmetry.space_group_name_H-M   'P 1'
#
loop_
_entity.id
_entity.type
_entity.pdbx_description
1 polymer ?
#
loop_
_entity_poly.entity_id
_entity_poly.type
_entity_poly.pdbx_seq_one_letter_code
_entity_poly.pdbx_strand_id
1 'polypeptide(L)'
;MARKKVKLAFISDEKVRKSTYKNRKKGIIKKVELWPNQEAAKQVIERYMNTSMLDRSKNVNQESFIMQRIVTVQDQLKKQHQENFEKEVTFSMFQCMQGENLPNTGKELTELDKLIEQNMKKIEQKLVALNCEFI
;
A
#
# COMPACT_ATOMS: atom_id res chain seq x y z
N MET A 1 -4.33 19.15 23.34
CA MET A 1 -5.30 18.03 23.24
C MET A 1 -5.20 17.40 21.87
N ALA A 2 -4.84 16.12 21.78
CA ALA A 2 -4.83 15.40 20.51
C ALA A 2 -6.28 15.21 20.03
N ARG A 3 -6.58 15.60 18.78
CA ARG A 3 -7.92 15.39 18.21
C ARG A 3 -8.15 13.90 18.02
N LYS A 4 -9.32 13.41 18.44
CA LYS A 4 -9.74 12.03 18.19
C LYS A 4 -9.94 11.83 16.69
N LYS A 5 -9.40 10.73 16.14
CA LYS A 5 -9.60 10.33 14.74
C LYS A 5 -11.07 9.98 14.52
N VAL A 6 -11.68 10.55 13.49
CA VAL A 6 -13.09 10.32 13.14
C VAL A 6 -13.16 9.38 11.94
N LYS A 7 -14.13 8.45 11.94
CA LYS A 7 -14.40 7.57 10.79
C LYS A 7 -14.96 8.40 9.61
N LEU A 8 -14.53 8.10 8.39
CA LEU A 8 -15.04 8.73 7.16
C LEU A 8 -16.37 8.06 6.77
N ALA A 9 -17.44 8.41 7.47
CA ALA A 9 -18.79 7.91 7.20
C ALA A 9 -19.81 9.05 7.32
N PHE A 10 -21.04 8.82 6.86
CA PHE A 10 -22.12 9.76 7.05
C PHE A 10 -22.37 10.00 8.55
N ILE A 11 -22.45 11.27 8.96
CA ILE A 11 -22.72 11.65 10.35
C ILE A 11 -24.24 11.64 10.54
N SER A 12 -24.79 10.69 11.27
CA SER A 12 -26.25 10.55 11.46
C SER A 12 -26.86 11.72 12.25
N ASP A 13 -26.18 12.20 13.30
CA ASP A 13 -26.62 13.36 14.09
C ASP A 13 -26.60 14.64 13.24
N GLU A 14 -27.77 15.26 13.11
CA GLU A 14 -27.96 16.45 12.27
C GLU A 14 -27.21 17.68 12.80
N LYS A 15 -27.22 17.92 14.13
CA LYS A 15 -26.56 19.09 14.73
C LYS A 15 -25.05 18.99 14.53
N VAL A 16 -24.49 17.80 14.77
CA VAL A 16 -23.06 17.52 14.55
C VAL A 16 -22.70 17.58 13.06
N ARG A 17 -23.54 17.03 12.18
CA ARG A 17 -23.33 17.09 10.73
C ARG A 17 -23.30 18.53 10.22
N LYS A 18 -24.24 19.37 10.64
CA LYS A 18 -24.33 20.80 10.25
C LYS A 18 -23.12 21.60 10.74
N SER A 19 -22.72 21.45 12.01
CA SER A 19 -21.55 22.16 12.55
C SER A 19 -20.25 21.69 11.88
N THR A 20 -20.10 20.39 11.66
CA THR A 20 -18.95 19.80 10.96
C THR A 20 -18.85 20.29 9.52
N TYR A 21 -19.97 20.35 8.79
CA TYR A 21 -20.00 20.90 7.43
C TYR A 21 -19.49 22.34 7.39
N LYS A 22 -19.99 23.23 8.26
CA LYS A 22 -19.55 24.63 8.31
C LYS A 22 -18.05 24.75 8.57
N ASN A 23 -17.54 24.01 9.55
CA ASN A 23 -16.12 24.01 9.92
C ASN A 23 -15.24 23.48 8.79
N ARG A 24 -15.62 22.34 8.17
CA ARG A 24 -14.87 21.74 7.06
C ARG A 24 -14.91 22.61 5.81
N LYS A 25 -16.07 23.18 5.46
CA LYS A 25 -16.22 24.11 4.32
C LYS A 25 -15.28 25.30 4.46
N LYS A 26 -15.25 25.95 5.64
CA LYS A 26 -14.34 27.06 5.92
C LYS A 26 -12.87 26.65 5.77
N GLY A 27 -12.51 25.47 6.28
CA GLY A 27 -11.15 24.92 6.15
C GLY A 27 -10.75 24.60 4.71
N ILE A 28 -11.68 24.08 3.90
CA ILE A 28 -11.44 23.80 2.47
C ILE A 28 -11.27 25.10 1.71
N ILE A 29 -12.17 26.08 1.89
CA ILE A 29 -12.06 27.39 1.22
C ILE A 29 -10.73 28.07 1.55
N LYS A 30 -10.24 27.97 2.79
CA LYS A 30 -8.93 28.50 3.17
C LYS A 30 -7.77 27.82 2.44
N LYS A 31 -7.90 26.54 2.08
CA LYS A 31 -6.86 25.73 1.43
C LYS A 31 -6.91 25.77 -0.10
N VAL A 32 -8.05 26.17 -0.67
CA VAL A 32 -8.25 26.25 -2.11
C VAL A 32 -7.83 27.65 -2.55
N GLU A 33 -6.74 27.72 -3.31
CA GLU A 33 -6.52 28.87 -4.18
C GLU A 33 -7.55 28.81 -5.30
N LEU A 34 -8.29 29.90 -5.53
CA LEU A 34 -9.27 30.02 -6.62
C LEU A 34 -8.54 30.13 -7.96
N TRP A 35 -7.87 29.06 -8.39
CA TRP A 35 -7.33 28.93 -9.73
C TRP A 35 -8.47 28.65 -10.73
N PRO A 36 -8.57 29.34 -11.88
CA PRO A 36 -7.86 30.57 -12.28
C PRO A 36 -8.53 31.85 -11.73
N ASN A 37 -9.86 31.84 -11.56
CA ASN A 37 -10.70 32.83 -10.87
C ASN A 37 -12.15 32.27 -10.73
N GLN A 38 -13.06 33.00 -10.08
CA GLN A 38 -14.42 32.54 -9.82
C GLN A 38 -15.25 32.32 -11.10
N GLU A 39 -15.10 33.16 -12.12
CA GLU A 39 -15.80 32.96 -13.41
C GLU A 39 -15.31 31.71 -14.13
N ALA A 40 -14.00 31.51 -14.20
CA ALA A 40 -13.40 30.35 -14.84
C ALA A 40 -13.79 29.05 -14.11
N ALA A 41 -13.86 29.06 -12.78
CA ALA A 41 -14.37 27.93 -12.01
C ALA A 41 -15.84 27.59 -12.36
N LYS A 42 -16.71 28.61 -12.51
CA LYS A 42 -18.11 28.40 -12.94
C LYS A 42 -18.18 27.81 -14.35
N GLN A 43 -17.38 28.31 -15.29
CA GLN A 43 -17.34 27.79 -16.67
C GLN A 43 -16.88 26.33 -16.72
N VAL A 44 -15.88 25.96 -15.91
CA VAL A 44 -15.40 24.56 -15.81
C VAL A 44 -16.50 23.65 -15.26
N ILE A 45 -17.22 24.09 -14.22
CA ILE A 45 -18.35 23.33 -13.65
C ILE A 45 -19.47 23.17 -14.67
N GLU A 46 -19.83 24.25 -15.37
CA GLU A 46 -20.87 24.23 -16.41
C GLU A 46 -20.50 23.27 -17.56
N ARG A 47 -19.27 23.36 -18.08
CA ARG A 47 -18.75 22.41 -19.08
C ARG A 47 -18.86 20.98 -18.56
N TYR A 48 -18.46 20.72 -17.31
CA TYR A 48 -18.50 19.39 -16.72
C TYR A 48 -19.93 18.83 -16.63
N MET A 49 -20.89 19.64 -16.15
CA MET A 49 -22.29 19.21 -16.00
C MET A 49 -22.98 18.98 -17.35
N ASN A 50 -22.56 19.69 -18.40
CA ASN A 50 -23.12 19.58 -19.74
C ASN A 50 -22.46 18.49 -20.61
N THR A 51 -21.38 17.85 -20.14
CA THR A 51 -20.71 16.77 -20.88
C THR A 51 -21.32 15.41 -20.48
N SER A 52 -21.64 14.55 -21.47
CA SER A 52 -22.35 13.27 -21.24
C SER A 52 -21.54 12.28 -20.37
N MET A 53 -22.27 11.46 -19.59
CA MET A 53 -21.79 10.63 -18.47
C MET A 53 -20.62 9.65 -18.72
N LEU A 54 -20.15 9.48 -19.95
CA LEU A 54 -19.19 8.43 -20.32
C LEU A 54 -17.84 8.54 -19.59
N ASP A 55 -17.45 9.73 -19.15
CA ASP A 55 -16.16 9.95 -18.48
C ASP A 55 -16.20 9.75 -16.95
N ARG A 56 -17.40 9.59 -16.37
CA ARG A 56 -17.55 9.46 -14.90
C ARG A 56 -17.02 8.14 -14.36
N SER A 57 -17.03 7.09 -15.19
CA SER A 57 -16.49 5.76 -14.85
C SER A 57 -14.96 5.72 -14.75
N LYS A 58 -14.27 6.71 -15.35
CA LYS A 58 -12.81 6.86 -15.26
C LYS A 58 -12.36 7.65 -14.03
N ASN A 59 -13.29 8.19 -13.24
CA ASN A 59 -12.94 8.86 -11.99
C ASN A 59 -12.59 7.81 -10.92
N VAL A 60 -11.29 7.70 -10.64
CA VAL A 60 -10.77 6.95 -9.50
C VAL A 60 -11.35 7.56 -8.22
N ASN A 61 -12.09 6.77 -7.45
CA ASN A 61 -12.60 7.26 -6.17
C ASN A 61 -11.45 7.34 -5.15
N GLN A 62 -11.52 8.30 -4.23
CA GLN A 62 -10.42 8.54 -3.28
C GLN A 62 -10.16 7.32 -2.39
N GLU A 63 -11.20 6.53 -2.12
CA GLU A 63 -11.11 5.31 -1.34
C GLU A 63 -10.28 4.24 -2.05
N SER A 64 -10.54 3.95 -3.33
CA SER A 64 -9.81 2.97 -4.12
C SER A 64 -8.35 3.38 -4.30
N PHE A 65 -8.08 4.67 -4.48
CA PHE A 65 -6.71 5.18 -4.54
C PHE A 65 -5.97 4.97 -3.21
N ILE A 66 -6.61 5.27 -2.08
CA ILE A 66 -6.00 5.05 -0.75
C ILE A 66 -5.80 3.54 -0.50
N MET A 67 -6.78 2.70 -0.83
CA MET A 67 -6.68 1.26 -0.69
C MET A 67 -5.54 0.69 -1.53
N GLN A 68 -5.42 1.12 -2.79
CA GLN A 68 -4.30 0.74 -3.66
C GLN A 68 -2.96 1.14 -3.03
N ARG A 69 -2.84 2.37 -2.50
CA ARG A 69 -1.61 2.80 -1.81
C ARG A 69 -1.32 1.99 -0.55
N ILE A 70 -2.34 1.61 0.23
CA ILE A 70 -2.17 0.75 1.41
C ILE A 70 -1.60 -0.59 0.98
N VAL A 71 -2.19 -1.23 -0.04
CA VAL A 71 -1.70 -2.50 -0.59
C VAL A 71 -0.26 -2.37 -1.07
N THR A 72 0.06 -1.32 -1.84
CA THR A 72 1.44 -1.08 -2.32
C THR A 72 2.44 -0.97 -1.16
N VAL A 73 2.12 -0.23 -0.11
CA VAL A 73 3.01 -0.08 1.06
C VAL A 73 3.13 -1.39 1.84
N GLN A 74 2.06 -2.17 1.96
CA GLN A 74 2.10 -3.48 2.59
C GLN A 74 2.99 -4.47 1.83
N ASP A 75 2.90 -4.48 0.50
CA ASP A 75 3.77 -5.31 -0.34
C ASP A 75 5.24 -4.89 -0.24
N GLN A 76 5.51 -3.58 -0.21
CA GLN A 76 6.86 -3.06 0.01
C GLN A 76 7.40 -3.48 1.39
N LEU A 77 6.59 -3.41 2.44
CA LEU A 77 6.99 -3.82 3.79
C LEU A 77 7.30 -5.32 3.82
N LYS A 78 6.47 -6.15 3.20
CA LYS A 78 6.69 -7.59 3.09
C LYS A 78 8.00 -7.89 2.36
N LYS A 79 8.27 -7.18 1.25
CA LYS A 79 9.52 -7.32 0.49
C LYS A 79 10.73 -6.93 1.33
N GLN A 80 10.66 -5.82 2.07
CA GLN A 80 11.74 -5.39 2.96
C GLN A 80 12.00 -6.40 4.09
N HIS A 81 10.96 -6.98 4.70
CA HIS A 81 11.15 -8.04 5.69
C HIS A 81 11.85 -9.27 5.11
N GLN A 82 11.45 -9.69 3.91
CA GLN A 82 12.09 -10.83 3.23
C GLN A 82 13.56 -10.52 2.89
N GLU A 83 13.85 -9.34 2.34
CA GLU A 83 15.22 -8.92 2.02
C GLU A 83 16.11 -8.82 3.25
N ASN A 84 15.57 -8.32 4.37
CA ASN A 84 16.32 -8.25 5.63
C ASN A 84 16.59 -9.66 6.18
N PHE A 85 15.59 -10.53 6.14
CA PHE A 85 15.73 -11.92 6.55
C PHE A 85 16.78 -12.67 5.73
N GLU A 86 16.76 -12.53 4.39
CA GLU A 86 17.77 -13.13 3.52
C GLU A 86 19.19 -12.67 3.85
N LYS A 87 19.35 -11.38 4.18
CA LYS A 87 20.65 -10.82 4.62
C LYS A 87 21.09 -11.38 5.97
N GLU A 88 20.18 -11.48 6.94
CA GLU A 88 20.47 -12.03 8.27
C GLU A 88 20.90 -13.50 8.22
N VAL A 89 20.18 -14.32 7.44
CA VAL A 89 20.52 -15.74 7.25
C VAL A 89 21.85 -15.88 6.50
N THR A 90 22.04 -15.10 5.44
CA THR A 90 23.30 -15.12 4.67
C THR A 90 24.49 -14.73 5.55
N PHE A 91 24.34 -13.67 6.35
CA PHE A 91 25.35 -13.23 7.30
C PHE A 91 25.67 -14.32 8.32
N SER A 92 24.64 -14.94 8.91
CA SER A 92 24.79 -16.03 9.86
C SER A 92 25.52 -17.23 9.26
N MET A 93 25.23 -17.58 8.00
CA MET A 93 25.92 -18.65 7.29
C MET A 93 27.41 -18.34 7.13
N PHE A 94 27.78 -17.11 6.78
CA PHE A 94 29.18 -16.68 6.71
C PHE A 94 29.89 -16.73 8.07
N GLN A 95 29.21 -16.40 9.17
CA GLN A 95 29.78 -16.53 10.51
C GLN A 95 30.07 -17.99 10.86
N CYS A 96 29.15 -18.89 10.53
CA CYS A 96 29.34 -20.33 10.74
C CYS A 96 30.53 -20.88 9.93
N MET A 97 30.71 -20.42 8.69
CA MET A 97 31.88 -20.78 7.87
C MET A 97 33.21 -20.31 8.47
N GLN A 98 33.20 -19.25 9.29
CA GLN A 98 34.36 -18.72 9.99
C GLN A 98 34.61 -19.41 11.35
N GLY A 99 33.81 -20.43 11.71
CA GLY A 99 33.95 -21.18 12.96
C GLY A 99 33.23 -20.55 14.15
N GLU A 100 32.40 -19.53 13.94
CA GLU A 100 31.49 -19.01 14.97
C GLU A 100 30.27 -19.95 15.14
N ASN A 101 29.63 -19.93 16.32
CA ASN A 101 28.48 -20.79 16.60
C ASN A 101 27.23 -20.37 15.80
N LEU A 102 26.42 -21.34 15.38
CA LEU A 102 25.13 -21.13 14.72
C LEU A 102 24.20 -20.25 15.58
N PRO A 103 23.38 -19.35 15.00
CA PRO A 103 22.33 -18.66 15.76
C PRO A 103 21.40 -19.66 16.44
N ASN A 104 21.27 -19.56 17.76
CA ASN A 104 20.60 -20.55 18.62
C ASN A 104 19.16 -20.15 18.98
N THR A 105 18.50 -19.33 18.16
CA THR A 105 17.11 -18.95 18.41
C THR A 105 16.18 -19.85 17.59
N GLY A 106 15.28 -20.60 18.23
CA GLY A 106 14.40 -21.55 17.54
C GLY A 106 13.55 -20.95 16.40
N LYS A 107 13.35 -19.63 16.38
CA LYS A 107 12.73 -18.91 15.25
C LYS A 107 13.61 -18.91 14.00
N GLU A 108 14.90 -18.64 14.15
CA GLU A 108 15.87 -18.60 13.04
C GLU A 108 16.01 -19.98 12.38
N LEU A 109 16.01 -21.06 13.17
CA LEU A 109 16.01 -22.44 12.66
C LEU A 109 14.74 -22.78 11.86
N THR A 110 13.57 -22.39 12.38
CA THR A 110 12.29 -22.61 11.69
C THR A 110 12.21 -21.81 10.39
N GLU A 111 12.86 -20.65 10.35
CA GLU A 111 12.91 -19.80 9.16
C GLU A 111 13.94 -20.29 8.14
N LEU A 112 15.07 -20.87 8.60
CA LEU A 112 16.06 -21.54 7.76
C LEU A 112 15.44 -22.74 7.03
N ASP A 113 14.62 -23.52 7.74
CA ASP A 113 13.91 -24.68 7.20
C ASP A 113 12.96 -24.29 6.04
N LYS A 114 12.18 -23.21 6.23
CA LYS A 114 11.34 -22.65 5.15
C LYS A 114 12.14 -22.19 3.93
N LEU A 115 13.34 -21.63 4.13
CA LEU A 115 14.19 -21.17 3.03
C LEU A 115 14.78 -22.36 2.25
N ILE A 116 15.17 -23.43 2.95
CA ILE A 116 15.61 -24.69 2.35
C ILE A 116 14.49 -25.27 1.49
N GLU A 117 13.27 -25.36 2.01
CA GLU A 117 12.10 -25.85 1.25
C GLU A 117 11.85 -25.03 -0.02
N GLN A 118 11.94 -23.70 0.05
CA GLN A 118 11.77 -22.83 -1.12
C GLN A 118 12.85 -23.05 -2.18
N ASN A 119 14.11 -23.20 -1.76
CA ASN A 119 15.22 -23.44 -2.68
C ASN A 119 15.14 -24.83 -3.31
N MET A 120 14.77 -25.85 -2.55
CA MET A 120 14.49 -27.20 -3.08
C MET A 120 13.41 -27.15 -4.16
N LYS A 121 12.29 -26.46 -3.88
CA LYS A 121 11.21 -26.30 -4.86
C LYS A 121 11.64 -25.56 -6.13
N LYS A 122 12.50 -24.53 -6.01
CA LYS A 122 13.06 -23.83 -7.17
C LYS A 122 13.98 -24.75 -8.00
N ILE A 123 14.77 -25.60 -7.36
CA ILE A 123 15.64 -26.57 -8.03
C ILE A 123 14.78 -27.60 -8.79
N GLU A 124 13.75 -28.14 -8.14
CA GLU A 124 12.80 -29.06 -8.77
C GLU A 124 12.11 -28.44 -10.00
N GLN A 125 11.63 -27.20 -9.88
CA GLN A 125 11.02 -26.47 -11.00
C GLN A 125 12.00 -26.29 -12.17
N LYS A 126 13.28 -25.99 -11.89
CA LYS A 126 14.32 -25.87 -12.92
C LYS A 126 14.64 -27.22 -13.57
N LEU A 127 14.68 -28.31 -12.80
CA LEU A 127 14.88 -29.66 -13.32
C LEU A 127 13.74 -30.07 -14.26
N VAL A 128 12.48 -29.78 -13.88
CA VAL A 128 11.31 -30.04 -14.75
C VAL A 128 11.40 -29.21 -16.03
N ALA A 129 11.72 -27.93 -15.93
CA ALA A 129 11.86 -27.05 -17.10
C ALA A 129 12.93 -27.56 -18.08
N LEU A 130 14.09 -27.99 -17.57
CA LEU A 130 15.13 -28.59 -18.39
C LEU A 130 14.67 -29.89 -19.04
N ASN A 131 13.97 -30.78 -18.32
CA ASN A 131 13.45 -32.02 -18.91
C ASN A 131 12.34 -31.80 -19.96
N CYS A 132 11.62 -30.68 -19.91
CA CYS A 132 10.63 -30.31 -20.93
C CYS A 132 11.25 -29.70 -22.20
N GLU A 133 12.48 -29.18 -22.13
CA GLU A 133 13.19 -28.62 -23.31
C GLU A 133 13.88 -29.69 -24.17
N PHE A 134 13.95 -30.95 -23.70
CA PHE A 134 14.58 -32.08 -24.40
C PHE A 134 13.58 -33.14 -24.92
N ILE A 135 12.28 -32.80 -25.03
CA ILE A 135 11.23 -33.59 -25.71
C ILE A 135 10.77 -32.80 -26.94
#